data_AF-A0A8T6ND06-F1
#
_entry.id   AF-A0A8T6ND06-F1
#
_cell.length_a   1.000
_cell.length_b   1.000
_cell.length_c   1.000
_cell.angle_alpha   90.00
_cell.angle_beta   90.00
_cell.angle_gamma   90.00
#
_symmetry.space_group_name_H-M   'P 1'
#
loop_
_entity.id
_entity.type
_entity.pdbx_description
1 polymer ?
#
loop_
_entity_poly.entity_id
_entity_poly.type
_entity_poly.pdbx_seq_one_letter_code
_entity_poly.pdbx_strand_id
1 'polypeptide(L)'
;MIHVISVSKSYIHRGNHRHRHGTKKHWHMYYVDDDGKFKTKRISSLEAVYYKALKLHRYRYICINCGFKFIALVKSHKDAVECPYCT
;
A
#
# COMPACT_ATOMS: atom_id res chain seq x y z
N MET A 1 -13.75 -3.16 2.33
CA MET A 1 -12.55 -2.78 3.10
C MET A 1 -11.51 -2.15 2.17
N ILE A 2 -10.94 -1.01 2.58
CA ILE A 2 -9.89 -0.34 1.79
C ILE A 2 -8.53 -0.82 2.28
N HIS A 3 -7.76 -1.47 1.42
CA HIS A 3 -6.40 -1.90 1.73
C HIS A 3 -5.39 -0.84 1.26
N VAL A 4 -4.85 -0.07 2.21
CA VAL A 4 -3.87 0.98 1.91
C VAL A 4 -2.51 0.36 1.59
N ILE A 5 -2.02 0.59 0.38
CA ILE A 5 -0.74 0.05 -0.10
C ILE A 5 0.37 1.08 0.03
N SER A 6 0.08 2.35 -0.27
CA SER A 6 1.09 3.39 -0.21
C SER A 6 0.49 4.77 -0.02
N VAL A 7 1.25 5.64 0.63
CA VAL A 7 0.90 7.05 0.78
C VAL A 7 2.14 7.87 0.47
N SER A 8 2.07 8.69 -0.58
CA SER A 8 3.22 9.47 -1.05
C SER A 8 2.83 10.84 -1.58
N LYS A 9 3.79 11.77 -1.59
CA LYS A 9 3.63 13.06 -2.26
C LYS A 9 3.92 12.89 -3.75
N SER A 10 3.15 13.56 -4.58
CA SER A 10 3.44 13.68 -6.00
C SER A 10 3.14 15.09 -6.51
N TYR A 11 3.70 15.43 -7.67
CA TYR A 11 3.49 16.73 -8.29
C TYR A 11 2.03 16.90 -8.73
N ILE A 12 1.53 18.15 -8.71
CA ILE A 12 0.16 18.46 -9.16
C ILE A 12 0.00 18.13 -10.64
N HIS A 13 0.93 18.62 -11.45
CA HIS A 13 0.97 18.38 -12.89
C HIS A 13 1.99 17.30 -13.17
N ARG A 14 1.59 16.03 -13.05
CA ARG A 14 2.46 14.90 -13.35
C ARG A 14 2.57 14.74 -14.87
N GLY A 15 3.73 14.33 -15.37
CA GLY A 15 3.94 14.05 -16.78
C GLY A 15 5.41 13.86 -17.10
N ASN A 16 5.72 13.66 -18.39
CA ASN A 16 7.09 13.47 -18.86
C ASN A 16 7.79 14.83 -19.05
N HIS A 17 8.08 15.53 -17.96
CA HIS A 17 8.86 16.77 -17.96
C HIS A 17 9.63 16.94 -16.65
N ARG A 18 10.69 17.74 -16.68
CA ARG A 18 11.47 18.06 -15.48
C ARG A 18 10.71 19.06 -14.61
N HIS A 19 10.47 18.70 -13.36
CA HIS A 19 9.90 19.62 -12.38
C HIS A 19 10.99 20.48 -11.74
N ARG A 20 10.70 21.77 -11.55
CA ARG A 20 11.60 22.69 -10.84
C ARG A 20 11.58 22.41 -9.34
N HIS A 21 12.65 22.81 -8.65
CA HIS A 21 12.69 22.81 -7.19
C HIS A 21 11.53 23.69 -6.64
N GLY A 22 10.85 23.23 -5.60
CA GLY A 22 9.70 23.93 -5.02
C GLY A 22 8.35 23.76 -5.75
N THR A 23 8.31 22.99 -6.85
CA THR A 23 7.03 22.69 -7.53
C THR A 23 6.03 22.08 -6.54
N LYS A 24 4.80 22.60 -6.53
CA LYS A 24 3.75 22.18 -5.60
C LYS A 24 3.47 20.67 -5.71
N LYS A 25 3.20 20.05 -4.57
CA LYS A 25 2.91 18.61 -4.45
C LYS A 25 1.63 18.39 -3.66
N HIS A 26 0.95 17.29 -3.94
CA HIS A 26 -0.19 16.80 -3.17
C HIS A 26 0.08 15.42 -2.60
N TRP A 27 -0.59 15.10 -1.49
CA TRP A 27 -0.57 13.75 -0.95
C TRP A 27 -1.56 12.87 -1.69
N HIS A 28 -1.14 11.65 -1.98
CA HIS A 28 -1.96 10.63 -2.60
C HIS A 28 -1.91 9.35 -1.77
N MET A 29 -3.08 8.76 -1.59
CA MET A 29 -3.28 7.41 -1.09
C MET A 29 -3.50 6.47 -2.27
N TYR A 30 -2.73 5.39 -2.30
CA TYR A 30 -2.89 4.28 -3.23
C TYR A 30 -3.44 3.09 -2.45
N TYR A 31 -4.57 2.57 -2.91
CA TYR A 31 -5.29 1.52 -2.22
C TYR A 31 -5.89 0.52 -3.19
N VAL A 32 -6.14 -0.68 -2.68
CA VAL A 32 -6.89 -1.72 -3.38
C VAL A 32 -8.27 -1.79 -2.76
N ASP A 33 -9.28 -1.74 -3.62
CA ASP A 33 -10.68 -1.93 -3.22
C ASP A 33 -10.99 -3.42 -3.03
N ASP A 34 -12.17 -3.76 -2.47
CA ASP A 34 -12.56 -5.17 -2.27
C ASP A 34 -12.60 -5.95 -3.59
N ASP A 35 -12.95 -5.30 -4.70
CA ASP A 35 -12.93 -5.87 -6.05
C ASP A 35 -11.51 -6.11 -6.60
N GLY A 36 -10.46 -5.93 -5.79
CA GLY A 36 -9.06 -6.04 -6.21
C GLY A 36 -8.58 -4.91 -7.11
N LYS A 37 -9.40 -3.87 -7.32
CA LYS A 37 -9.07 -2.74 -8.21
C LYS A 37 -8.16 -1.73 -7.53
N PHE A 38 -7.04 -1.43 -8.19
CA PHE A 38 -6.11 -0.40 -7.72
C PHE A 38 -6.66 1.00 -7.98
N LYS A 39 -6.82 1.80 -6.93
CA LYS A 39 -7.36 3.16 -6.96
C LYS A 39 -6.42 4.15 -6.31
N THR A 40 -6.57 5.42 -6.69
CA THR A 40 -5.79 6.53 -6.13
C THR A 40 -6.73 7.63 -5.65
N LYS A 41 -6.50 8.14 -4.44
CA LYS A 41 -7.26 9.27 -3.86
C LYS A 41 -6.30 10.38 -3.42
N ARG A 42 -6.64 11.63 -3.72
CA ARG A 42 -5.93 12.80 -3.17
C ARG A 42 -6.38 13.01 -1.73
N ILE A 43 -5.45 13.26 -0.83
CA ILE A 43 -5.71 13.39 0.60
C ILE A 43 -5.01 14.64 1.17
N SER A 44 -5.46 15.06 2.35
CA SER A 44 -4.81 16.10 3.16
C SER A 44 -3.54 15.57 3.86
N SER A 45 -2.76 16.48 4.46
CA SER A 45 -1.56 16.09 5.21
C SER A 45 -1.88 15.29 6.48
N LEU A 46 -2.99 15.57 7.15
CA LEU A 46 -3.39 14.85 8.36
C LEU A 46 -3.83 13.42 8.01
N GLU A 47 -4.67 13.28 6.98
CA GLU A 47 -5.03 11.98 6.43
C GLU A 47 -3.80 11.19 6.00
N ALA A 48 -2.78 11.85 5.45
CA ALA A 48 -1.56 11.16 5.03
C ALA A 48 -0.83 10.50 6.20
N VAL A 49 -0.81 11.12 7.37
CA VAL A 49 -0.23 10.51 8.58
C VAL A 49 -1.07 9.31 9.02
N TYR A 50 -2.39 9.48 9.08
CA TYR A 50 -3.32 8.41 9.45
C TYR A 50 -3.20 7.18 8.54
N TYR A 51 -3.25 7.37 7.22
CA TYR A 51 -3.17 6.26 6.26
C TYR A 51 -1.77 5.65 6.16
N LYS A 52 -0.71 6.38 6.50
CA LYS A 52 0.63 5.78 6.65
C LYS A 52 0.68 4.79 7.82
N ALA A 53 -0.02 5.07 8.91
CA ALA A 53 -0.09 4.15 10.05
C ALA A 53 -0.94 2.90 9.77
N LEU A 54 -1.88 2.99 8.81
CA LEU A 54 -2.73 1.87 8.37
C LEU A 54 -2.17 1.11 7.15
N LYS A 55 -1.02 1.52 6.63
CA LYS A 55 -0.43 0.92 5.44
C LYS A 55 -0.12 -0.57 5.68
N LEU A 56 -0.52 -1.39 4.72
CA LEU A 56 -0.16 -2.79 4.64
C LEU A 56 1.09 -2.97 3.77
N HIS A 57 1.88 -3.96 4.11
CA HIS A 57 3.13 -4.33 3.48
C HIS A 57 2.98 -5.70 2.84
N ARG A 58 3.51 -5.83 1.63
CA ARG A 58 3.55 -7.10 0.90
C ARG A 58 4.74 -7.91 1.38
N TYR A 59 4.48 -9.03 2.02
CA TYR A 59 5.51 -9.98 2.41
C TYR A 59 5.29 -11.32 1.71
N ARG A 60 6.42 -12.02 1.46
CA ARG A 60 6.43 -13.38 0.94
C ARG A 60 6.66 -14.31 2.12
N TYR A 61 5.71 -15.20 2.35
CA TYR A 61 5.78 -16.21 3.40
C TYR A 61 6.04 -17.58 2.79
N ILE A 62 6.61 -18.46 3.59
CA ILE A 62 6.76 -19.88 3.29
C ILE A 62 6.04 -20.62 4.41
N CYS A 63 5.10 -21.49 4.06
CA CYS A 63 4.42 -22.31 5.06
C CYS A 63 5.36 -23.41 5.55
N ILE A 64 5.45 -23.59 6.87
CA ILE A 64 6.25 -24.65 7.49
C ILE A 64 5.62 -26.03 7.25
N ASN A 65 4.30 -26.11 7.16
CA ASN A 65 3.57 -27.38 7.02
C ASN A 65 3.59 -27.92 5.58
N CYS A 66 3.19 -27.10 4.61
CA CYS A 66 3.06 -27.52 3.20
C CYS A 66 4.19 -27.00 2.29
N GLY A 67 5.15 -26.22 2.80
CA GLY A 67 6.30 -25.71 2.02
C GLY A 67 5.98 -24.68 0.94
N PHE A 68 4.70 -24.40 0.68
CA PHE A 68 4.26 -23.45 -0.35
C PHE A 68 4.63 -22.01 0.00
N LYS A 69 4.97 -21.25 -1.05
CA LYS A 69 5.22 -19.82 -0.98
C LYS A 69 3.94 -19.07 -1.30
N PHE A 70 3.57 -18.13 -0.44
CA PHE A 70 2.40 -17.28 -0.66
C PHE A 70 2.69 -15.83 -0.30
N ILE A 71 1.81 -14.95 -0.76
CA ILE A 71 1.94 -13.52 -0.59
C ILE A 71 0.80 -13.04 0.27
N ALA A 72 1.12 -12.33 1.34
CA ALA A 72 0.14 -11.71 2.21
C ALA A 72 0.40 -10.21 2.34
N LEU A 73 -0.69 -9.46 2.53
CA LEU A 73 -0.67 -8.05 2.89
C LEU A 73 -0.89 -7.96 4.39
N VAL A 74 0.14 -7.61 5.14
CA VAL A 74 0.09 -7.50 6.61
C VAL A 74 0.65 -6.16 7.07
N LYS A 75 0.30 -5.75 8.29
CA LYS A 75 0.79 -4.49 8.85
C LYS A 75 2.23 -4.64 9.32
N SER A 76 2.56 -5.81 9.87
CA SER A 76 3.86 -6.15 10.42
C SER A 76 4.28 -7.55 9.99
N HIS A 77 5.58 -7.79 9.83
CA HIS A 77 6.11 -9.13 9.59
C HIS A 77 5.77 -10.12 10.71
N LYS A 78 5.49 -9.62 11.93
CA LYS A 78 5.13 -10.43 13.10
C LYS A 78 3.66 -10.85 13.13
N ASP A 79 2.81 -10.33 12.23
CA ASP A 79 1.41 -10.72 12.20
C ASP A 79 1.31 -12.20 11.84
N ALA A 80 0.51 -12.95 12.60
CA ALA A 80 0.24 -14.36 12.31
C ALA A 80 -0.60 -14.44 11.03
N VAL A 81 -0.09 -15.14 10.03
CA VAL A 81 -0.78 -15.36 8.76
C VAL A 81 -1.00 -16.84 8.55
N GLU A 82 -2.24 -17.21 8.32
CA GLU A 82 -2.62 -18.57 7.98
C GLU A 82 -2.23 -18.89 6.54
N CYS A 83 -1.75 -20.11 6.32
CA CYS A 83 -1.41 -20.56 4.98
C CYS A 83 -2.69 -20.88 4.19
N PRO A 84 -2.93 -20.25 3.03
CA PRO A 84 -4.14 -20.49 2.24
C PRO A 84 -4.18 -21.86 1.55
N TYR A 85 -3.09 -22.62 1.60
CA TYR A 85 -2.94 -23.91 0.90
C TYR A 85 -2.94 -25.12 1.83
N CYS A 86 -2.76 -24.88 3.13
CA CYS A 86 -2.81 -25.93 4.14
C CYS A 86 -4.25 -25.95 4.66
N THR A 87 -5.08 -26.79 4.04
CA THR A 87 -6.45 -27.08 4.49
C THR A 87 -6.40 -28.08 5.65
#